data_AF-A0A2G2JWB9-F1
#
_entry.id   AF-A0A2G2JWB9-F1
#
_cell.length_a   1.000
_cell.length_b   1.000
_cell.length_c   1.000
_cell.angle_alpha   90.00
_cell.angle_beta   90.00
_cell.angle_gamma   90.00
#
_symmetry.space_group_name_H-M   'P 1'
#
loop_
_entity.id
_entity.type
_entity.pdbx_description
1 polymer ?
#
loop_
_entity_poly.entity_id
_entity_poly.type
_entity_poly.pdbx_seq_one_letter_code
_entity_poly.pdbx_strand_id
1 'polypeptide(L)'
;MFTATLLGTGLLGLSHSVNATPSINEMQGCQAVIDFVEIKSTEARSVYSEKDINVVLKGVQAYDVYIQDEIITPGLLQYVGGDNDKAEALQQQVDVYKSGLVESFKKRFPDNRFYTDVAISLNDCAKKAVPSGDALEDLKASLMKIIELAKSH
;
A
#
# COMPACT_ATOMS: atom_id res chain seq x y z
N MET A 1 1.71 -69.24 -12.51
CA MET A 1 1.42 -68.09 -13.38
C MET A 1 0.20 -67.37 -12.82
N PHE A 2 0.39 -66.19 -12.23
CA PHE A 2 -0.34 -64.94 -12.48
C PHE A 2 0.11 -63.90 -11.44
N THR A 3 0.74 -62.85 -11.98
CA THR A 3 1.18 -61.61 -11.32
C THR A 3 0.01 -60.67 -11.08
N ALA A 4 0.04 -59.90 -9.98
CA ALA A 4 -0.56 -58.57 -9.92
C ALA A 4 0.10 -57.73 -8.83
N THR A 5 1.09 -56.93 -9.24
CA THR A 5 1.70 -55.83 -8.49
C THR A 5 0.74 -54.63 -8.55
N LEU A 6 0.39 -54.05 -7.40
CA LEU A 6 -0.31 -52.76 -7.31
C LEU A 6 0.66 -51.71 -6.76
N LEU A 7 1.19 -50.89 -7.65
CA LEU A 7 1.91 -49.66 -7.35
C LEU A 7 0.88 -48.56 -7.04
N GLY A 8 0.79 -48.15 -5.78
CA GLY A 8 0.06 -46.95 -5.38
C GLY A 8 0.97 -45.73 -5.53
N THR A 9 0.72 -44.89 -6.54
CA THR A 9 1.36 -43.59 -6.68
C THR A 9 0.44 -42.52 -6.09
N GLY A 10 0.75 -42.06 -4.87
CA GLY A 10 0.09 -40.91 -4.27
C GLY A 10 0.64 -39.61 -4.85
N LEU A 11 -0.18 -38.90 -5.63
CA LEU A 11 0.07 -37.49 -5.95
C LEU A 11 -0.29 -36.64 -4.71
N LEU A 12 0.72 -36.23 -3.95
CA LEU A 12 0.61 -35.13 -3.00
C LEU A 12 0.54 -33.82 -3.81
N GLY A 13 -0.67 -33.29 -3.99
CA GLY A 13 -0.88 -31.95 -4.53
C GLY A 13 -0.32 -30.90 -3.57
N LEU A 14 0.69 -30.17 -4.03
CA LEU A 14 1.15 -28.94 -3.38
C LEU A 14 0.06 -27.88 -3.52
N SER A 15 -0.76 -27.72 -2.48
CA SER A 15 -1.69 -26.62 -2.33
C SER A 15 -0.89 -25.31 -2.20
N HIS A 16 -0.61 -24.66 -3.33
CA HIS A 16 -0.13 -23.29 -3.32
C HIS A 16 -1.30 -22.41 -2.88
N SER A 17 -1.19 -21.77 -1.72
CA SER A 17 -2.13 -20.75 -1.29
C SER A 17 -2.10 -19.63 -2.32
N VAL A 18 -3.12 -19.55 -3.17
CA VAL A 18 -3.31 -18.42 -4.08
C VAL A 18 -3.77 -17.26 -3.20
N ASN A 19 -2.84 -16.47 -2.68
CA ASN A 19 -3.20 -15.16 -2.18
C ASN A 19 -3.70 -14.37 -3.39
N ALA A 20 -4.98 -14.02 -3.41
CA ALA A 20 -5.51 -13.16 -4.46
C ALA A 20 -4.73 -11.84 -4.44
N THR A 21 -4.19 -11.44 -5.58
CA THR A 21 -3.56 -10.13 -5.72
C THR A 21 -4.59 -9.07 -5.30
N PRO A 22 -4.24 -8.14 -4.39
CA PRO A 22 -5.14 -7.08 -3.98
C PRO A 22 -5.60 -6.27 -5.21
N SER A 23 -6.86 -5.83 -5.21
CA SER A 23 -7.42 -5.19 -6.38
C SER A 23 -6.87 -3.76 -6.56
N ILE A 24 -6.78 -3.30 -7.81
CA ILE A 24 -6.37 -1.92 -8.14
C ILE A 24 -7.22 -0.90 -7.38
N ASN A 25 -8.52 -1.14 -7.26
CA ASN A 25 -9.47 -0.28 -6.55
C ASN A 25 -9.16 -0.15 -5.05
N GLU A 26 -8.71 -1.22 -4.41
CA GLU A 26 -8.29 -1.16 -3.00
C GLU A 26 -6.96 -0.42 -2.87
N MET A 27 -6.04 -0.68 -3.79
CA MET A 27 -4.69 -0.13 -3.73
C MET A 27 -4.61 1.36 -4.08
N GLN A 28 -5.42 1.85 -5.02
CA GLN A 28 -5.57 3.29 -5.23
C GLN A 28 -6.11 4.01 -3.98
N GLY A 29 -7.00 3.35 -3.23
CA GLY A 29 -7.47 3.88 -1.94
C GLY A 29 -6.34 3.96 -0.92
N CYS A 30 -5.43 2.98 -0.93
CA CYS A 30 -4.25 2.98 -0.09
C CYS A 30 -3.24 4.06 -0.47
N GLN A 31 -2.99 4.28 -1.76
CA GLN A 31 -2.17 5.39 -2.21
C GLN A 31 -2.76 6.75 -1.82
N ALA A 32 -4.09 6.90 -1.79
CA ALA A 32 -4.70 8.14 -1.29
C ALA A 32 -4.45 8.38 0.22
N VAL A 33 -4.36 7.32 1.03
CA VAL A 33 -3.95 7.43 2.44
C VAL A 33 -2.48 7.85 2.52
N ILE A 34 -1.62 7.28 1.68
CA ILE A 34 -0.20 7.62 1.61
C ILE A 34 0.00 9.08 1.19
N ASP A 35 -0.60 9.51 0.08
CA ASP A 35 -0.56 10.89 -0.41
C ASP A 35 -0.98 11.88 0.68
N PHE A 36 -2.05 11.55 1.42
CA PHE A 36 -2.49 12.36 2.55
C PHE A 36 -1.44 12.44 3.66
N VAL A 37 -0.79 11.32 4.02
CA VAL A 37 0.30 11.31 5.02
C VAL A 37 1.50 12.14 4.55
N GLU A 38 1.85 12.10 3.27
CA GLU A 38 2.96 12.91 2.72
C GLU A 38 2.68 14.41 2.78
N ILE A 39 1.48 14.81 2.37
CA ILE A 39 1.00 16.20 2.48
C ILE A 39 1.04 16.64 3.94
N LYS A 40 0.44 15.84 4.84
CA LYS A 40 0.42 16.09 6.27
C LYS A 40 1.82 16.24 6.86
N SER A 41 2.74 15.36 6.46
CA SER A 41 4.15 15.39 6.91
C SER A 41 4.85 16.67 6.49
N THR A 42 4.50 17.22 5.31
CA THR A 42 5.02 18.50 4.83
C THR A 42 4.47 19.67 5.64
N GLU A 43 3.16 19.70 5.89
CA GLU A 43 2.48 20.75 6.68
C GLU A 43 2.91 20.74 8.16
N ALA A 44 3.21 19.55 8.70
CA ALA A 44 3.53 19.34 10.10
C ALA A 44 5.01 19.62 10.46
N ARG A 45 5.85 20.05 9.52
CA ARG A 45 7.26 20.44 9.77
C ARG A 45 7.42 21.60 10.76
N SER A 46 6.37 22.38 10.99
CA SER A 46 6.32 23.42 12.01
C SER A 46 6.05 22.89 13.42
N VAL A 47 5.60 21.65 13.55
CA VAL A 47 5.16 21.01 14.79
C VAL A 47 6.14 19.91 15.24
N TYR A 48 6.68 19.15 14.28
CA TYR A 48 7.53 17.99 14.54
C TYR A 48 8.94 18.18 13.98
N SER A 49 9.89 17.39 14.51
CA SER A 49 11.28 17.46 14.07
C SER A 49 11.45 16.94 12.64
N GLU A 50 12.39 17.52 11.89
CA GLU A 50 12.71 17.04 10.53
C GLU A 50 13.13 15.57 10.52
N LYS A 51 13.82 15.10 11.57
CA LYS A 51 14.19 13.70 11.74
C LYS A 51 12.96 12.80 11.77
N ASP A 52 11.96 13.15 12.55
CA ASP A 52 10.73 12.36 12.68
C ASP A 52 9.92 12.38 11.38
N ILE A 53 9.79 13.54 10.75
CA ILE A 53 9.12 13.69 9.45
C ILE A 53 9.80 12.82 8.38
N ASN A 54 11.13 12.78 8.34
CA ASN A 54 11.87 11.98 7.37
C ASN A 54 11.66 10.47 7.59
N VAL A 55 11.49 10.00 8.83
CA VAL A 55 11.14 8.59 9.10
C VAL A 55 9.75 8.27 8.55
N VAL A 56 8.78 9.17 8.75
CA VAL A 56 7.42 8.98 8.21
C VAL A 56 7.45 8.90 6.68
N LEU A 57 8.06 9.90 6.03
CA LEU A 57 8.13 10.01 4.58
C LEU A 57 8.83 8.81 3.94
N LYS A 58 9.97 8.38 4.49
CA LYS A 58 10.73 7.25 3.96
C LYS A 58 9.87 5.99 3.83
N GLY A 59 9.11 5.66 4.87
CA GLY A 59 8.27 4.46 4.88
C GLY A 59 7.05 4.54 3.98
N VAL A 60 6.35 5.68 3.96
CA VAL A 60 5.16 5.80 3.10
C VAL A 60 5.53 5.86 1.62
N GLN A 61 6.63 6.53 1.26
CA GLN A 61 7.11 6.61 -0.12
C GLN A 61 7.60 5.26 -0.63
N ALA A 62 8.34 4.51 0.20
CA ALA A 62 8.75 3.15 -0.15
C ALA A 62 7.53 2.24 -0.39
N TYR A 63 6.46 2.44 0.39
CA TYR A 63 5.24 1.68 0.21
C TYR A 63 4.44 2.11 -1.02
N ASP A 64 4.37 3.41 -1.33
CA ASP A 64 3.72 3.90 -2.55
C ASP A 64 4.37 3.33 -3.82
N VAL A 65 5.71 3.36 -3.87
CA VAL A 65 6.48 2.76 -4.98
C VAL A 65 6.15 1.27 -5.12
N TYR A 66 6.16 0.51 -4.02
CA TYR A 66 5.78 -0.90 -4.05
C TYR A 66 4.36 -1.12 -4.62
N ILE A 67 3.38 -0.32 -4.17
CA ILE A 67 2.01 -0.43 -4.67
C ILE A 67 1.94 -0.14 -6.18
N GLN A 68 2.62 0.92 -6.61
CA GLN A 68 2.61 1.35 -8.00
C GLN A 68 3.26 0.30 -8.91
N ASP A 69 4.42 -0.21 -8.52
CA ASP A 69 5.26 -1.07 -9.37
C ASP A 69 4.77 -2.52 -9.39
N GLU A 70 4.32 -3.04 -8.25
CA GLU A 70 3.96 -4.46 -8.12
C GLU A 70 2.48 -4.73 -8.37
N ILE A 71 1.62 -3.71 -8.31
CA ILE A 71 0.16 -3.90 -8.30
C ILE A 71 -0.54 -3.04 -9.35
N ILE A 72 -0.45 -1.72 -9.23
CA ILE A 72 -1.28 -0.81 -10.06
C ILE A 72 -0.80 -0.81 -11.50
N THR A 73 0.47 -0.49 -11.76
CA THR A 73 1.01 -0.47 -13.13
C THR A 73 0.80 -1.81 -13.87
N PRO A 74 1.22 -2.97 -13.32
CA PRO A 74 1.01 -4.24 -14.00
C PRO A 74 -0.47 -4.61 -14.12
N GLY A 75 -1.29 -4.30 -13.11
CA GLY A 75 -2.73 -4.56 -13.13
C GLY A 75 -3.46 -3.76 -14.20
N LEU A 76 -3.15 -2.48 -14.35
CA LEU A 76 -3.73 -1.61 -15.39
C LEU A 76 -3.33 -2.09 -16.78
N LEU A 77 -2.05 -2.39 -16.98
CA LEU A 77 -1.53 -2.91 -18.24
C LEU A 77 -2.19 -4.24 -18.63
N GLN A 78 -2.36 -5.15 -17.66
CA GLN A 78 -3.06 -6.41 -17.86
C GLN A 78 -4.53 -6.19 -18.25
N TYR A 79 -5.22 -5.27 -17.57
CA TYR A 79 -6.64 -4.98 -17.81
C TYR A 79 -6.93 -4.51 -19.23
N VAL A 80 -6.01 -3.74 -19.82
CA VAL A 80 -6.14 -3.21 -21.20
C VAL A 80 -5.45 -4.08 -22.25
N GLY A 81 -4.98 -5.27 -21.88
CA GLY A 81 -4.35 -6.21 -22.81
C GLY A 81 -2.97 -5.80 -23.31
N GLY A 82 -2.19 -5.06 -22.51
CA GLY A 82 -0.82 -4.64 -22.85
C GLY A 82 -0.72 -3.32 -23.61
N ASP A 83 -1.83 -2.60 -23.79
CA ASP A 83 -1.87 -1.30 -24.45
C ASP A 83 -1.42 -0.18 -23.49
N ASN A 84 -0.20 0.34 -23.67
CA ASN A 84 0.38 1.34 -22.77
C ASN A 84 -0.43 2.65 -22.75
N ASP A 85 -0.94 3.12 -23.90
CA ASP A 85 -1.69 4.38 -23.97
C ASP A 85 -3.00 4.28 -23.20
N LYS A 86 -3.68 3.12 -23.29
CA LYS A 86 -4.88 2.87 -22.49
C LYS A 86 -4.57 2.69 -21.01
N ALA A 87 -3.46 2.05 -20.66
CA ALA A 87 -3.03 1.90 -19.27
C ALA A 87 -2.74 3.27 -18.63
N GLU A 88 -2.07 4.16 -19.37
CA GLU A 88 -1.83 5.54 -18.94
C GLU A 88 -3.14 6.32 -18.75
N ALA A 89 -4.10 6.18 -19.67
CA ALA A 89 -5.42 6.79 -19.52
C ALA A 89 -6.19 6.28 -18.30
N LEU A 90 -5.97 5.02 -17.88
CA LEU A 90 -6.54 4.49 -16.64
C LEU A 90 -5.76 4.98 -15.41
N GLN A 91 -4.44 5.12 -15.47
CA GLN A 91 -3.64 5.70 -14.39
C GLN A 91 -4.12 7.13 -14.07
N GLN A 92 -4.43 7.93 -15.08
CA GLN A 92 -5.01 9.26 -14.87
C GLN A 92 -6.34 9.21 -14.11
N GLN A 93 -7.17 8.18 -14.34
CA GLN A 93 -8.42 7.99 -13.59
C GLN A 93 -8.16 7.57 -12.13
N VAL A 94 -7.14 6.73 -11.91
CA VAL A 94 -6.65 6.39 -10.57
C VAL A 94 -6.23 7.67 -9.83
N ASP A 95 -5.44 8.54 -10.47
CA ASP A 95 -4.92 9.77 -9.87
C ASP A 95 -6.04 10.78 -9.52
N VAL A 96 -7.04 10.92 -10.40
CA VAL A 96 -8.22 11.74 -10.15
C VAL A 96 -9.01 11.21 -8.95
N TYR A 97 -9.21 9.89 -8.87
CA TYR A 97 -9.89 9.25 -7.74
C TYR A 97 -9.13 9.46 -6.43
N LYS A 98 -7.81 9.21 -6.43
CA LYS A 98 -6.92 9.45 -5.28
C LYS A 98 -7.05 10.87 -4.75
N SER A 99 -6.99 11.85 -5.65
CA SER A 99 -7.10 13.27 -5.31
C SER A 99 -8.41 13.60 -4.58
N GLY A 100 -9.53 13.03 -5.02
CA GLY A 100 -10.84 13.23 -4.35
C GLY A 100 -10.88 12.66 -2.92
N LEU A 101 -10.22 11.52 -2.69
CA LEU A 101 -10.09 10.94 -1.34
C LEU A 101 -9.17 11.78 -0.45
N VAL A 102 -8.05 12.27 -0.97
CA VAL A 102 -7.14 13.17 -0.24
C VAL A 102 -7.89 14.41 0.25
N GLU A 103 -8.71 15.04 -0.59
CA GLU A 103 -9.52 16.19 -0.18
C GLU A 103 -10.55 15.85 0.91
N SER A 104 -11.07 14.61 0.90
CA SER A 104 -11.95 14.13 1.97
C SER A 104 -11.19 13.93 3.29
N PHE A 105 -9.95 13.42 3.24
CA PHE A 105 -9.09 13.29 4.41
C PHE A 105 -8.68 14.65 4.98
N LYS A 106 -8.31 15.62 4.15
CA LYS A 106 -8.00 16.99 4.58
C LYS A 106 -9.17 17.63 5.35
N LYS A 107 -10.41 17.44 4.87
CA LYS A 107 -11.61 17.93 5.58
C LYS A 107 -11.81 17.24 6.93
N ARG A 108 -11.53 15.94 7.02
CA ARG A 108 -11.65 15.16 8.27
C ARG A 108 -10.55 15.49 9.28
N PHE A 109 -9.35 15.83 8.82
CA PHE A 109 -8.15 16.04 9.64
C PHE A 109 -7.49 17.39 9.29
N PRO A 110 -8.08 18.53 9.68
CA PRO A 110 -7.73 19.84 9.14
C PRO A 110 -6.52 20.54 9.80
N ASP A 111 -6.04 20.08 10.96
CA ASP A 111 -4.89 20.68 11.66
C ASP A 111 -3.55 20.08 11.21
N ASN A 112 -2.42 20.46 11.83
CA ASN A 112 -1.10 19.95 11.43
C ASN A 112 -0.60 18.75 12.28
N ARG A 113 -1.50 18.05 12.99
CA ARG A 113 -1.11 16.93 13.88
C ARG A 113 -1.28 15.58 13.20
N PHE A 114 -0.52 14.57 13.63
CA PHE A 114 -0.76 13.19 13.23
C PHE A 114 -1.93 12.57 14.01
N TYR A 115 -2.61 11.59 13.40
CA TYR A 115 -3.78 10.92 13.96
C TYR A 115 -3.57 9.41 13.96
N THR A 116 -3.94 8.74 15.05
CA THR A 116 -3.86 7.26 15.13
C THR A 116 -4.78 6.61 14.09
N ASP A 117 -5.94 7.18 13.77
CA ASP A 117 -6.85 6.71 12.71
C ASP A 117 -6.15 6.59 11.34
N VAL A 118 -5.22 7.51 11.05
CA VAL A 118 -4.45 7.51 9.80
C VAL A 118 -3.42 6.39 9.80
N ALA A 119 -2.75 6.16 10.94
CA ALA A 119 -1.85 5.01 11.10
C ALA A 119 -2.60 3.67 10.99
N ILE A 120 -3.82 3.57 11.53
CA ILE A 120 -4.68 2.39 11.39
C ILE A 120 -4.99 2.15 9.91
N SER A 121 -5.41 3.20 9.20
CA SER A 121 -5.73 3.11 7.77
C SER A 121 -4.53 2.64 6.94
N LEU A 122 -3.33 3.18 7.22
CA LEU A 122 -2.10 2.77 6.55
C LEU A 122 -1.70 1.32 6.90
N ASN A 123 -1.88 0.90 8.16
CA ASN A 123 -1.64 -0.48 8.57
C ASN A 123 -2.63 -1.46 7.92
N ASP A 124 -3.89 -1.07 7.77
CA ASP A 124 -4.89 -1.90 7.08
C ASP A 124 -4.60 -2.00 5.58
N CYS A 125 -3.98 -0.97 4.99
CA CYS A 125 -3.40 -1.07 3.65
C CYS A 125 -2.24 -2.06 3.60
N ALA A 126 -1.28 -1.95 4.51
CA ALA A 126 -0.14 -2.87 4.60
C ALA A 126 -0.56 -4.34 4.73
N LYS A 127 -1.68 -4.62 5.40
CA LYS A 127 -2.23 -5.99 5.48
C LYS A 127 -2.80 -6.51 4.16
N LYS A 128 -3.32 -5.63 3.29
CA LYS A 128 -3.85 -5.99 1.97
C LYS A 128 -2.72 -6.30 0.99
N ALA A 129 -1.64 -5.52 1.07
CA ALA A 129 -0.46 -5.68 0.25
C ALA A 129 0.78 -5.44 1.09
N VAL A 130 1.45 -6.53 1.48
CA VAL A 130 2.61 -6.50 2.37
C VAL A 130 3.87 -6.33 1.51
N PRO A 131 4.61 -5.19 1.60
CA PRO A 131 5.91 -5.07 0.94
C PRO A 131 6.92 -6.02 1.61
N SER A 132 8.07 -6.23 0.97
CA SER A 132 9.15 -7.07 1.52
C SER A 132 10.45 -6.28 1.67
N GLY A 133 11.42 -6.86 2.40
CA GLY A 133 12.74 -6.26 2.58
C GLY A 133 12.69 -4.88 3.24
N ASP A 134 13.52 -3.96 2.75
CA ASP A 134 13.68 -2.62 3.33
C ASP A 134 12.38 -1.81 3.30
N ALA A 135 11.54 -1.97 2.27
CA ALA A 135 10.25 -1.28 2.18
C ALA A 135 9.31 -1.68 3.32
N LEU A 136 9.36 -2.94 3.78
CA LEU A 136 8.59 -3.39 4.94
C LEU A 136 9.09 -2.78 6.25
N GLU A 137 10.40 -2.76 6.44
CA GLU A 137 10.99 -2.22 7.67
C GLU A 137 10.81 -0.70 7.76
N ASP A 138 10.96 0.01 6.63
CA ASP A 138 10.70 1.45 6.56
C ASP A 138 9.22 1.77 6.80
N LEU A 139 8.29 0.98 6.24
CA LEU A 139 6.85 1.16 6.50
C LEU A 139 6.49 0.92 7.97
N LYS A 140 7.05 -0.13 8.61
CA LYS A 140 6.87 -0.37 10.05
C LYS A 140 7.38 0.81 10.88
N ALA A 141 8.57 1.32 10.57
CA ALA A 141 9.15 2.47 11.26
C ALA A 141 8.27 3.72 11.10
N SER A 142 7.76 3.97 9.91
CA SER A 142 6.83 5.07 9.62
C SER A 142 5.53 4.92 10.43
N LEU A 143 4.90 3.74 10.43
CA LEU A 143 3.68 3.46 11.21
C LEU A 143 3.88 3.71 12.70
N MET A 144 4.97 3.19 13.28
CA MET A 144 5.30 3.40 14.68
C MET A 144 5.53 4.88 14.97
N LYS A 145 6.20 5.60 14.07
CA LYS A 145 6.45 7.03 14.22
C LYS A 145 5.17 7.86 14.15
N ILE A 146 4.26 7.59 13.21
CA ILE A 146 2.95 8.27 13.15
C ILE A 146 2.18 8.10 14.46
N ILE A 147 2.18 6.88 15.04
CA ILE A 147 1.51 6.61 16.32
C ILE A 147 2.17 7.39 17.48
N GLU A 148 3.50 7.48 17.50
CA GLU A 148 4.23 8.26 18.50
C GLU A 148 3.89 9.75 18.41
N LEU A 149 3.95 10.33 17.21
CA LEU A 149 3.65 11.75 16.96
C LEU A 149 2.18 12.10 17.18
N ALA A 150 1.27 11.14 16.99
CA ALA A 150 -0.15 11.30 17.30
C ALA A 150 -0.45 11.33 18.81
N LYS A 151 0.44 10.77 19.65
CA LYS A 151 0.29 10.73 21.11
C LYS A 151 0.97 11.90 21.82
N SER A 152 1.81 12.67 21.12
CA SER A 152 2.56 13.78 21.71
C SER A 152 1.75 15.08 21.82
N HIS A 153 0.48 15.09 21.41
CA HIS A 153 -0.46 16.22 21.41
C HIS A 153 -1.90 15.76 21.68
#